data_AF-A0A2E7RV42-F1
#
_entry.id   AF-A0A2E7RV42-F1
#
_cell.length_a   1.000
_cell.length_b   1.000
_cell.length_c   1.000
_cell.angle_alpha   90.00
_cell.angle_beta   90.00
_cell.angle_gamma   90.00
#
_symmetry.space_group_name_H-M   'P 1'
#
loop_
_entity.id
_entity.type
_entity.pdbx_description
1 polymer ?
#
loop_
_entity_poly.entity_id
_entity_poly.type
_entity_poly.pdbx_seq_one_letter_code
_entity_poly.pdbx_strand_id
1 'polypeptide(L)'
;MESIELVPGIGPELTRWMARLAVAGWTAWLLLAVAGVPATTRRCLWTVGLLAHLGHVFCAFHFIHHWSHAEAVLHTARLTERVTGWSWGQGVWINYVFTLVWVADAAWWWCRPAETPRRPGRAMALHGFFAFLFFNATVVFGPWIWKPVGAGVAVLTGVAWIRRRRIVSGGRRPSE
;
A
#
# COMPACT_ATOMS: atom_id res chain seq x y z
N MET A 1 23.24 -9.00 -16.90
CA MET A 1 22.36 -8.77 -15.74
C MET A 1 23.16 -7.95 -14.75
N GLU A 2 23.43 -6.69 -15.10
CA GLU A 2 24.19 -5.76 -14.26
C GLU A 2 23.40 -5.54 -12.98
N SER A 3 24.02 -5.95 -11.88
CA SER A 3 23.66 -5.50 -10.54
C SER A 3 23.64 -3.99 -10.57
N ILE A 4 22.44 -3.43 -10.49
CA ILE A 4 22.18 -2.02 -10.22
C ILE A 4 23.19 -1.59 -9.16
N GLU A 5 24.13 -0.71 -9.53
CA GLU A 5 24.91 0.06 -8.57
C GLU A 5 23.92 0.93 -7.81
N LEU A 6 23.27 0.30 -6.84
CA LEU A 6 22.53 0.94 -5.78
C LEU A 6 23.58 1.70 -5.00
N VAL A 7 23.64 3.02 -5.18
CA VAL A 7 24.47 3.91 -4.37
C VAL A 7 24.34 3.44 -2.91
N PRO A 8 25.37 2.79 -2.34
CA PRO A 8 25.28 2.25 -1.00
C PRO A 8 25.15 3.42 -0.04
N GLY A 9 24.11 3.44 0.77
CA GLY A 9 23.87 4.56 1.66
C GLY A 9 22.71 4.29 2.61
N ILE A 10 22.84 4.84 3.81
CA ILE A 10 21.81 4.72 4.86
C ILE A 10 20.48 5.30 4.35
N GLY A 11 20.50 6.42 3.62
CA GLY A 11 19.30 7.10 3.12
C GLY A 11 18.44 6.27 2.15
N PRO A 12 18.99 5.80 1.01
CA PRO A 12 18.25 4.92 0.10
C PRO A 12 17.77 3.62 0.73
N GLU A 13 18.56 3.02 1.63
CA GLU A 13 18.17 1.77 2.30
C GLU A 13 17.03 2.00 3.30
N LEU A 14 17.09 3.06 4.10
CA LEU A 14 15.97 3.47 4.96
C LEU A 14 14.71 3.73 4.14
N THR A 15 14.82 4.42 3.01
CA THR A 15 13.69 4.69 2.11
C THR A 15 13.01 3.38 1.66
N ARG A 16 13.80 2.34 1.35
CA ARG A 16 13.29 1.02 0.97
C ARG A 16 12.66 0.27 2.15
N TRP A 17 13.29 0.27 3.31
CA TRP A 17 12.75 -0.40 4.50
C TRP A 17 11.43 0.22 4.95
N MET A 18 11.32 1.55 4.91
CA MET A 18 10.07 2.25 5.21
C MET A 18 8.95 1.83 4.25
N ALA A 19 9.24 1.70 2.94
CA ALA A 19 8.26 1.17 1.98
C ALA A 19 7.86 -0.28 2.30
N ARG A 20 8.82 -1.15 2.63
CA ARG A 20 8.57 -2.54 3.01
C ARG A 20 7.71 -2.64 4.27
N LEU A 21 7.98 -1.80 5.27
CA LEU A 21 7.20 -1.73 6.52
C LEU A 21 5.77 -1.26 6.26
N ALA A 22 5.56 -0.31 5.34
CA ALA A 22 4.22 0.10 4.94
C ALA A 22 3.42 -1.05 4.30
N VAL A 23 4.03 -1.77 3.35
CA VAL A 23 3.41 -2.96 2.72
C VAL A 23 3.14 -4.05 3.75
N ALA A 24 4.10 -4.32 4.63
CA ALA A 24 3.96 -5.32 5.69
C ALA A 24 2.83 -4.94 6.67
N GLY A 25 2.76 -3.68 7.09
CA GLY A 25 1.71 -3.18 7.98
C GLY A 25 0.31 -3.35 7.40
N TRP A 26 0.13 -3.00 6.12
CA TRP A 26 -1.15 -3.20 5.43
C TRP A 26 -1.48 -4.69 5.22
N THR A 27 -0.49 -5.52 4.88
CA THR A 27 -0.70 -6.96 4.66
C THR A 27 -1.08 -7.65 5.97
N ALA A 28 -0.36 -7.35 7.04
CA ALA A 28 -0.66 -7.85 8.38
C ALA A 28 -2.03 -7.35 8.85
N TRP A 29 -2.41 -6.10 8.55
CA TRP A 29 -3.76 -5.61 8.79
C TRP A 29 -4.83 -6.46 8.11
N LEU A 30 -4.65 -6.80 6.83
CA LEU A 30 -5.59 -7.65 6.09
C LEU A 30 -5.70 -9.05 6.71
N LEU A 31 -4.57 -9.64 7.10
CA LEU A 31 -4.54 -10.94 7.77
C LEU A 31 -5.31 -10.91 9.10
N LEU A 32 -5.06 -9.89 9.94
CA LEU A 32 -5.79 -9.70 11.20
C LEU A 32 -7.28 -9.44 10.97
N ALA A 33 -7.65 -8.75 9.88
CA ALA A 33 -9.03 -8.55 9.50
C ALA A 33 -9.72 -9.87 9.14
N VAL A 34 -9.04 -10.74 8.40
CA VAL A 34 -9.53 -12.07 8.00
C VAL A 34 -9.57 -13.04 9.17
N ALA A 35 -8.64 -12.92 10.12
CA ALA A 35 -8.58 -13.72 11.35
C ALA A 35 -9.55 -13.26 12.44
N GLY A 36 -10.33 -12.19 12.22
CA GLY A 36 -11.32 -11.71 13.19
C GLY A 36 -10.74 -10.98 14.40
N VAL A 37 -9.49 -10.54 14.33
CA VAL A 37 -8.80 -9.83 15.43
C VAL A 37 -9.50 -8.48 15.73
N PRO A 38 -9.54 -8.03 17.00
CA PRO A 38 -10.23 -6.80 17.40
C PRO A 38 -9.85 -5.57 16.57
N ALA A 39 -10.82 -4.67 16.40
CA ALA A 39 -10.66 -3.48 15.58
C ALA A 39 -9.61 -2.50 16.14
N THR A 40 -9.38 -2.49 17.45
CA THR A 40 -8.36 -1.67 18.13
C THR A 40 -6.95 -2.04 17.68
N THR A 41 -6.58 -3.32 17.75
CA THR A 41 -5.28 -3.83 17.29
C THR A 41 -5.07 -3.53 15.81
N ARG A 42 -6.11 -3.76 14.99
CA ARG A 42 -6.06 -3.44 13.57
C ARG A 42 -5.90 -1.94 13.33
N ARG A 43 -6.55 -1.08 14.10
CA ARG A 43 -6.40 0.38 13.97
C ARG A 43 -4.99 0.86 14.30
N CYS A 44 -4.36 0.31 15.35
CA CYS A 44 -2.96 0.59 15.67
C CYS A 44 -2.04 0.18 14.52
N LEU A 45 -2.18 -1.06 14.02
CA LEU A 45 -1.34 -1.56 12.93
C LEU A 45 -1.54 -0.78 11.61
N TRP A 46 -2.77 -0.38 11.31
CA TRP A 46 -3.09 0.51 10.18
C TRP A 46 -2.34 1.84 10.26
N THR A 47 -2.26 2.39 11.47
CA THR A 47 -1.57 3.65 11.75
C THR A 47 -0.07 3.48 11.67
N VAL A 48 0.49 2.38 12.19
CA VAL A 48 1.92 2.07 12.05
C VAL A 48 2.32 1.93 10.57
N GLY A 49 1.51 1.25 9.76
CA GLY A 49 1.74 1.18 8.31
C GLY A 49 1.70 2.55 7.63
N LEU A 50 0.78 3.44 8.03
CA LEU A 50 0.74 4.82 7.56
C LEU A 50 2.00 5.59 7.96
N LEU A 51 2.46 5.49 9.20
CA LEU A 51 3.67 6.18 9.66
C LEU A 51 4.91 5.70 8.90
N ALA A 52 5.01 4.40 8.62
CA ALA A 52 6.07 3.86 7.77
C ALA A 52 5.99 4.43 6.33
N HIS A 53 4.80 4.58 5.76
CA HIS A 53 4.62 5.21 4.45
C HIS A 53 5.01 6.70 4.45
N LEU A 54 4.63 7.45 5.47
CA LEU A 54 5.06 8.85 5.62
C LEU A 54 6.57 8.96 5.78
N GLY A 55 7.17 8.04 6.55
CA GLY A 55 8.62 7.90 6.66
C GLY A 55 9.26 7.61 5.31
N HIS A 56 8.67 6.74 4.49
CA HIS A 56 9.13 6.46 3.13
C HIS A 56 9.12 7.73 2.26
N VAL A 57 8.02 8.48 2.24
CA VAL A 57 7.92 9.74 1.48
C VAL A 57 8.97 10.74 1.96
N PHE A 58 9.10 10.93 3.28
CA PHE A 58 10.09 11.82 3.86
C PHE A 58 11.52 11.43 3.46
N CYS A 59 11.89 10.15 3.63
CA CYS A 59 13.21 9.66 3.26
C CYS A 59 13.47 9.79 1.76
N ALA A 60 12.48 9.52 0.90
CA ALA A 60 12.63 9.70 -0.54
C ALA A 60 12.90 11.17 -0.90
N PHE A 61 12.12 12.10 -0.35
CA PHE A 61 12.33 13.53 -0.61
C PHE A 61 13.65 14.05 -0.04
N HIS A 62 14.02 13.62 1.17
CA HIS A 62 15.23 14.10 1.80
C HIS A 62 16.50 13.52 1.17
N PHE A 63 16.56 12.21 0.95
CA PHE A 63 17.79 11.52 0.54
C PHE A 63 17.93 11.29 -0.96
N ILE A 64 16.83 11.24 -1.71
CA ILE A 64 16.85 10.88 -3.14
C ILE A 64 16.51 12.07 -4.02
N HIS A 65 15.54 12.89 -3.63
CA HIS A 65 15.04 13.99 -4.47
C HIS A 65 15.44 15.38 -3.99
N HIS A 66 16.27 15.48 -2.94
CA HIS A 66 16.76 16.76 -2.42
C HIS A 66 15.67 17.83 -2.22
N TRP A 67 14.47 17.41 -1.80
CA TRP A 67 13.27 18.24 -1.69
C TRP A 67 12.76 18.88 -3.01
N SER A 68 13.30 18.49 -4.16
CA SER A 68 12.87 18.89 -5.50
C SER A 68 11.75 17.99 -6.03
N HIS A 69 10.56 18.56 -6.16
CA HIS A 69 9.42 17.86 -6.78
C HIS A 69 9.69 17.54 -8.26
N ALA A 70 10.34 18.46 -8.99
CA ALA A 70 10.70 18.24 -10.39
C ALA A 70 11.64 17.03 -10.55
N GLU A 71 12.60 16.87 -9.63
CA GLU A 71 13.50 15.72 -9.61
C GLU A 71 12.74 14.42 -9.33
N ALA A 72 11.79 14.42 -8.40
CA ALA A 72 10.94 13.26 -8.12
C ALA A 72 10.14 12.80 -9.36
N VAL A 73 9.56 13.76 -10.09
CA VAL A 73 8.80 13.49 -11.32
C VAL A 73 9.72 12.95 -12.42
N LEU A 74 10.88 13.57 -12.62
CA LEU A 74 11.86 13.13 -13.63
C LEU A 74 12.44 11.74 -13.30
N HIS A 75 12.77 11.49 -12.04
CA HIS A 75 13.23 10.16 -11.60
C HIS A 75 12.14 9.12 -11.88
N THR A 76 10.89 9.41 -11.51
CA THR A 76 9.76 8.50 -11.77
C THR A 76 9.58 8.25 -13.27
N ALA A 77 9.67 9.28 -14.11
CA ALA A 77 9.55 9.14 -15.56
C ALA A 77 10.63 8.21 -16.15
N ARG A 78 11.89 8.41 -15.76
CA ARG A 78 13.01 7.56 -16.17
C ARG A 78 12.86 6.12 -15.68
N LEU A 79 12.36 5.92 -14.45
CA LEU A 79 12.13 4.57 -13.92
C LEU A 79 11.03 3.85 -14.69
N THR A 80 9.92 4.54 -14.96
CA THR A 80 8.81 3.98 -15.75
C THR A 80 9.26 3.64 -17.18
N GLU A 81 10.05 4.50 -17.80
CA GLU A 81 10.60 4.27 -19.14
C GLU A 81 11.47 3.01 -19.18
N ARG A 82 12.37 2.85 -18.20
CA ARG A 82 13.22 1.65 -18.12
C ARG A 82 12.44 0.35 -17.95
N VAL A 83 11.32 0.39 -17.23
CA VAL A 83 10.54 -0.83 -16.90
C VAL A 83 9.47 -1.13 -17.93
N THR A 84 8.87 -0.10 -18.54
CA THR A 84 7.68 -0.24 -19.39
C THR A 84 7.91 0.22 -20.84
N GLY A 85 9.01 0.92 -21.12
CA GLY A 85 9.27 1.58 -22.39
C GLY A 85 8.60 2.95 -22.53
N TRP A 86 7.81 3.41 -21.55
CA TRP A 86 7.10 4.69 -21.60
C TRP A 86 7.58 5.66 -20.51
N SER A 87 8.05 6.84 -20.93
CA SER A 87 8.40 7.94 -20.01
C SER A 87 7.15 8.57 -19.39
N TRP A 88 6.82 8.13 -18.17
CA TRP A 88 5.65 8.60 -17.45
C TRP A 88 5.97 8.90 -15.98
N GLY A 89 6.06 10.19 -15.65
CA GLY A 89 6.41 10.69 -14.32
C GLY A 89 5.23 10.86 -13.35
N GLN A 90 4.00 10.57 -13.80
CA GLN A 90 2.79 10.84 -12.99
C GLN A 90 2.62 9.90 -11.80
N GLY A 91 3.46 8.87 -11.66
CA GLY A 91 3.49 7.99 -10.50
C GLY A 91 3.67 8.74 -9.16
N VAL A 92 4.34 9.89 -9.17
CA VAL A 92 4.47 10.76 -7.97
C VAL A 92 3.09 11.25 -7.49
N TRP A 93 2.24 11.70 -8.41
CA TRP A 93 0.89 12.17 -8.08
C TRP A 93 0.00 11.06 -7.56
N ILE A 94 0.14 9.84 -8.10
CA ILE A 94 -0.57 8.67 -7.59
C ILE A 94 -0.13 8.35 -6.16
N ASN A 95 1.16 8.48 -5.84
CA ASN A 95 1.66 8.33 -4.47
C ASN A 95 1.13 9.44 -3.53
N TYR A 96 0.88 10.65 -4.03
CA TYR A 96 0.24 11.70 -3.23
C TYR A 96 -1.23 11.38 -2.95
N VAL A 97 -1.99 10.94 -3.96
CA VAL A 97 -3.37 10.47 -3.76
C VAL A 97 -3.40 9.31 -2.77
N PHE A 98 -2.48 8.37 -2.89
CA PHE A 98 -2.31 7.27 -1.94
C PHE A 98 -2.08 7.75 -0.51
N THR A 99 -1.14 8.67 -0.32
CA THR A 99 -0.86 9.28 0.99
C THR A 99 -2.12 9.93 1.56
N LEU A 100 -2.80 10.76 0.78
CA LEU A 100 -4.01 11.47 1.22
C LEU A 100 -5.14 10.50 1.58
N VAL A 101 -5.38 9.48 0.76
CA VAL A 101 -6.41 8.46 1.00
C VAL A 101 -6.11 7.69 2.28
N TRP A 102 -4.86 7.30 2.52
CA TRP A 102 -4.48 6.56 3.74
C TRP A 102 -4.63 7.44 4.98
N VAL A 103 -4.13 8.68 4.95
CA VAL A 103 -4.29 9.65 6.05
C VAL A 103 -5.76 9.90 6.35
N ALA A 104 -6.57 10.15 5.32
CA ALA A 104 -8.00 10.42 5.49
C ALA A 104 -8.76 9.22 6.07
N ASP A 105 -8.49 7.99 5.63
CA ASP A 105 -9.14 6.80 6.21
C ASP A 105 -8.68 6.55 7.65
N ALA A 106 -7.39 6.73 7.95
CA ALA A 106 -6.86 6.61 9.31
C ALA A 106 -7.50 7.66 10.24
N ALA A 107 -7.53 8.92 9.83
CA ALA A 107 -8.18 10.01 10.58
C ALA A 107 -9.67 9.71 10.80
N TRP A 108 -10.38 9.33 9.73
CA TRP A 108 -11.78 8.94 9.81
C TRP A 108 -12.01 7.80 10.83
N TRP A 109 -11.12 6.82 10.90
CA TRP A 109 -11.23 5.69 11.84
C TRP A 109 -10.87 6.06 13.28
N TRP A 110 -10.00 7.04 13.49
CA TRP A 110 -9.68 7.57 14.82
C TRP A 110 -10.75 8.52 15.36
N CYS A 111 -11.47 9.22 14.49
CA CYS A 111 -12.60 10.08 14.87
C CYS A 111 -13.88 9.30 15.25
N ARG A 112 -13.84 7.97 15.29
CA ARG A 112 -15.01 7.11 15.55
C ARG A 112 -14.64 5.92 16.44
N PRO A 113 -15.63 5.28 17.09
CA PRO A 113 -15.41 4.01 17.79
C PRO A 113 -14.71 3.00 16.88
N ALA A 114 -13.79 2.22 17.45
CA ALA A 114 -12.95 1.31 16.67
C ALA A 114 -13.79 0.28 15.90
N GLU A 115 -14.92 -0.17 16.48
CA GLU A 115 -15.83 -1.13 15.86
C GLU A 115 -16.68 -0.55 14.72
N THR A 116 -16.60 0.76 14.46
CA THR A 116 -17.43 1.41 13.43
C THR A 116 -17.24 0.73 12.08
N PRO A 117 -18.31 0.13 11.50
CA PRO A 117 -18.19 -0.61 10.26
C PRO A 117 -17.91 0.34 9.08
N ARG A 118 -16.98 -0.07 8.22
CA ARG A 118 -16.76 0.59 6.92
C ARG A 118 -17.83 0.12 5.93
N ARG A 119 -18.37 1.04 5.13
CA ARG A 119 -19.24 0.67 4.00
C ARG A 119 -18.50 -0.33 3.10
N PRO A 120 -19.10 -1.48 2.73
CA PRO A 120 -18.40 -2.54 2.00
C PRO A 120 -17.76 -2.07 0.69
N GLY A 121 -18.46 -1.27 -0.10
CA GLY A 121 -17.93 -0.71 -1.36
C GLY A 121 -16.73 0.21 -1.15
N ARG A 122 -16.77 1.06 -0.11
CA ARG A 122 -15.65 1.96 0.23
C ARG A 122 -14.43 1.18 0.70
N ALA A 123 -14.62 0.18 1.57
CA ALA A 123 -13.53 -0.68 2.00
C ALA A 123 -12.89 -1.44 0.83
N MET A 124 -13.72 -1.93 -0.10
CA MET A 124 -13.25 -2.65 -1.28
C MET A 124 -12.46 -1.74 -2.22
N ALA A 125 -12.96 -0.53 -2.51
CA ALA A 125 -12.24 0.44 -3.31
C ALA A 125 -10.89 0.82 -2.67
N LEU A 126 -10.87 1.06 -1.36
CA LEU A 126 -9.65 1.39 -0.62
C LEU A 126 -8.60 0.28 -0.71
N HIS A 127 -8.95 -0.96 -0.34
CA HIS A 127 -7.98 -2.06 -0.36
C HIS A 127 -7.63 -2.50 -1.78
N GLY A 128 -8.54 -2.38 -2.75
CA GLY A 128 -8.24 -2.61 -4.16
C GLY A 128 -7.22 -1.61 -4.70
N PHE A 129 -7.36 -0.33 -4.36
CA PHE A 129 -6.39 0.70 -4.71
C PHE A 129 -5.00 0.45 -4.10
N PHE A 130 -4.95 0.06 -2.82
CA PHE A 130 -3.69 -0.29 -2.15
C PHE A 130 -3.05 -1.53 -2.76
N ALA A 131 -3.83 -2.58 -3.01
CA ALA A 131 -3.36 -3.81 -3.64
C ALA A 131 -2.78 -3.54 -5.02
N PHE A 132 -3.45 -2.70 -5.83
CA PHE A 132 -2.94 -2.27 -7.13
C PHE A 132 -1.58 -1.56 -7.00
N LEU A 133 -1.45 -0.60 -6.07
CA LEU A 133 -0.20 0.12 -5.87
C LEU A 133 0.94 -0.77 -5.39
N PHE A 134 0.69 -1.61 -4.39
CA PHE A 134 1.70 -2.52 -3.86
C PHE A 134 2.08 -3.62 -4.84
N PHE A 135 1.13 -4.10 -5.64
CA PHE A 135 1.43 -5.01 -6.75
C PHE A 135 2.38 -4.35 -7.75
N ASN A 136 2.09 -3.14 -8.21
CA ASN A 136 2.99 -2.42 -9.11
C ASN A 136 4.36 -2.19 -8.47
N ALA A 137 4.40 -1.72 -7.22
CA ALA A 137 5.65 -1.46 -6.50
C ALA A 137 6.53 -2.71 -6.33
N THR A 138 5.93 -3.89 -6.14
CA THR A 138 6.67 -5.15 -5.86
C THR A 138 6.93 -5.99 -7.10
N VAL A 139 5.97 -6.06 -8.03
CA VAL A 139 6.02 -6.95 -9.20
C VAL A 139 6.58 -6.26 -10.43
N VAL A 140 6.15 -5.01 -10.67
CA VAL A 140 6.52 -4.24 -11.87
C VAL A 140 7.85 -3.53 -11.62
N PHE A 141 7.94 -2.76 -10.53
CA PHE A 141 9.12 -1.96 -10.21
C PHE A 141 10.09 -2.63 -9.24
N GLY A 142 9.66 -3.70 -8.57
CA GLY A 142 10.45 -4.38 -7.54
C GLY A 142 11.47 -5.39 -8.10
N PRO A 143 12.54 -5.69 -7.36
CA PRO A 143 13.46 -6.77 -7.70
C PRO A 143 12.74 -8.13 -7.76
N TRP A 144 13.28 -9.07 -8.55
CA TRP A 144 12.65 -10.39 -8.78
C TRP A 144 12.21 -11.12 -7.49
N ILE A 145 13.02 -11.03 -6.43
CA ILE A 145 12.74 -11.67 -5.13
C ILE A 145 11.45 -11.18 -4.44
N TRP A 146 10.95 -10.00 -4.83
CA TRP A 146 9.72 -9.40 -4.26
C TRP A 146 8.45 -9.75 -5.04
N LYS A 147 8.57 -10.38 -6.21
CA LYS A 147 7.40 -10.78 -7.01
C LYS A 147 6.45 -11.74 -6.29
N PRO A 148 6.93 -12.75 -5.52
CA PRO A 148 6.05 -13.61 -4.73
C PRO A 148 5.25 -12.84 -3.67
N VAL A 149 5.82 -11.78 -3.09
CA VAL A 149 5.13 -10.93 -2.11
C VAL A 149 3.96 -10.21 -2.77
N GLY A 150 4.16 -9.66 -3.97
CA GLY A 150 3.09 -9.05 -4.75
C GLY A 150 1.98 -10.03 -5.15
N ALA A 151 2.34 -11.27 -5.51
CA ALA A 151 1.35 -12.33 -5.75
C ALA A 151 0.55 -12.66 -4.48
N GLY A 152 1.22 -12.75 -3.32
CA GLY A 152 0.58 -12.95 -2.02
C GLY A 152 -0.43 -11.85 -1.69
N VAL A 153 -0.10 -10.59 -1.96
CA VAL A 153 -1.01 -9.44 -1.78
C VAL A 153 -2.30 -9.59 -2.60
N ALA A 154 -2.19 -9.99 -3.86
CA ALA A 154 -3.34 -10.20 -4.73
C ALA A 154 -4.23 -11.35 -4.21
N VAL A 155 -3.63 -12.48 -3.84
CA VAL A 155 -4.33 -13.65 -3.30
C VAL A 155 -5.07 -13.31 -2.00
N LEU A 156 -4.40 -12.66 -1.05
CA LEU A 156 -5.00 -12.31 0.25
C LEU A 156 -6.18 -11.36 0.08
N THR A 157 -6.08 -10.39 -0.82
CA THR A 157 -7.18 -9.46 -1.13
C THR A 157 -8.36 -10.20 -1.75
N GLY A 158 -8.10 -11.14 -2.69
CA GLY A 158 -9.12 -12.00 -3.29
C GLY A 158 -9.82 -12.91 -2.28
N VAL A 159 -9.07 -13.54 -1.37
CA VAL A 159 -9.63 -14.38 -0.31
C VAL A 159 -10.50 -13.56 0.65
N ALA A 160 -10.03 -12.38 1.07
CA ALA A 160 -10.80 -11.47 1.91
C ALA A 160 -12.12 -11.05 1.25
N TRP A 161 -12.10 -10.82 -0.07
CA TRP A 161 -13.28 -10.49 -0.86
C TRP A 161 -14.28 -11.64 -0.92
N ILE A 162 -13.83 -12.86 -1.24
CA ILE A 162 -14.70 -14.05 -1.31
C ILE A 162 -15.35 -14.32 0.04
N ARG A 163 -14.58 -14.25 1.14
CA ARG A 163 -15.11 -14.45 2.50
C ARG A 163 -16.20 -13.43 2.85
N ARG A 164 -16.01 -12.16 2.50
CA ARG A 164 -17.03 -11.12 2.72
C ARG A 164 -18.29 -11.35 1.90
N ARG A 165 -18.17 -11.78 0.64
CA ARG A 165 -19.35 -12.11 -0.20
C ARG A 165 -20.17 -13.24 0.42
N ARG A 166 -19.52 -14.32 0.89
CA ARG A 166 -20.21 -15.45 1.52
C ARG A 166 -21.01 -15.07 2.76
N ILE A 167 -20.48 -14.17 3.60
CA ILE A 167 -21.20 -13.66 4.79
C ILE A 167 -22.44 -12.85 4.38
N VAL A 168 -22.34 -12.02 3.34
CA VAL A 168 -23.47 -11.20 2.85
C VAL A 168 -24.54 -12.06 2.16
N SER A 169 -24.13 -13.07 1.39
CA SER A 169 -25.07 -13.98 0.71
C SER A 169 -25.77 -14.94 1.66
N GLY A 170 -25.09 -15.41 2.72
CA GLY A 170 -25.69 -16.30 3.73
C GLY A 170 -26.73 -15.64 4.63
N GLY A 171 -26.79 -14.30 4.66
CA GLY A 171 -27.79 -13.52 5.39
C GLY A 171 -29.11 -13.29 4.65
N ARG A 172 -29.21 -13.63 3.36
CA ARG A 172 -30.50 -13.65 2.63
C ARG A 172 -31.06 -15.08 2.65
N ARG A 173 -31.72 -15.46 3.75
CA ARG A 173 -32.74 -16.50 3.66
C ARG A 173 -34.04 -15.81 3.22
N PRO A 174 -34.73 -16.31 2.17
CA PRO A 174 -36.10 -15.88 1.92
C PRO A 174 -36.95 -16.31 3.12
N SER A 175 -37.60 -15.36 3.79
CA SER A 175 -38.79 -15.66 4.56
C SER A 175 -39.89 -15.97 3.56
N GLU A 176 -40.34 -17.23 3.59
CA GLU A 176 -41.61 -17.82 3.15
C GLU A 176 -42.32 -17.20 1.92
#